data_AF-A0A9D0CXX9-F1
#
_entry.id   AF-A0A9D0CXX9-F1
#
_cell.length_a   1.000
_cell.length_b   1.000
_cell.length_c   1.000
_cell.angle_alpha   90.00
_cell.angle_beta   90.00
_cell.angle_gamma   90.00
#
_symmetry.space_group_name_H-M   'P 1'
#
loop_
_entity.id
_entity.type
_entity.pdbx_description
1 polymer ?
#
loop_
_entity_poly.entity_id
_entity_poly.type
_entity_poly.pdbx_seq_one_letter_code
_entity_poly.pdbx_strand_id
1 'polypeptide(L)'
;LHPQSVVHSMVEYVDGSVLAQLGSPDMRTPIAHALAWPERIDAGVERLNLFDVARLDFERPDFERFPCLRLAYEALQKGETATAILNAANEIAVEAFLNRELKFTAISGVIEKTLEQVAVEDVESLDVVLAADSAARAVARDIVQGL
;
A
#
# COMPACT_ATOMS: atom_id res chain seq x y z
N LEU A 1 -13.15 -0.89 2.55
CA LEU A 1 -12.74 -0.21 3.81
C LEU A 1 -13.33 -0.98 4.97
N HIS A 2 -12.54 -1.21 6.01
CA HIS A 2 -12.96 -1.89 7.24
C HIS A 2 -12.41 -1.11 8.44
N PRO A 3 -13.19 -0.17 9.01
CA PRO A 3 -12.68 0.79 10.01
C PRO A 3 -12.15 0.14 11.29
N GLN A 4 -12.66 -1.03 11.65
CA GLN A 4 -12.27 -1.72 12.88
C GLN A 4 -10.90 -2.42 12.78
N SER A 5 -10.40 -2.67 11.56
CA SER A 5 -9.14 -3.38 11.31
C SER A 5 -9.02 -4.74 12.03
N VAL A 6 -10.15 -5.42 12.29
CA VAL A 6 -10.19 -6.75 12.93
C VAL A 6 -10.09 -7.86 11.88
N VAL A 7 -10.76 -7.67 10.73
CA VAL A 7 -10.56 -8.51 9.55
C VAL A 7 -9.35 -7.97 8.80
N HIS A 8 -8.26 -8.76 8.75
CA HIS A 8 -7.01 -8.31 8.13
C HIS A 8 -6.97 -8.57 6.62
N SER A 9 -7.69 -9.58 6.12
CA SER A 9 -7.96 -9.85 4.69
C SER A 9 -8.92 -11.02 4.54
N MET A 10 -9.40 -11.23 3.31
CA MET A 10 -10.34 -12.28 2.94
C MET A 10 -9.98 -12.92 1.60
N VAL A 11 -10.42 -14.16 1.37
CA VAL A 11 -10.31 -14.88 0.10
C VAL A 11 -11.68 -15.43 -0.26
N GLU A 12 -12.18 -15.10 -1.45
CA GLU A 12 -13.41 -15.64 -2.04
C GLU A 12 -13.08 -16.84 -2.93
N TYR A 13 -13.82 -17.93 -2.77
CA TYR A 13 -13.68 -19.16 -3.54
C TYR A 13 -14.80 -19.30 -4.57
N VAL A 14 -14.57 -20.14 -5.60
CA VAL A 14 -15.51 -20.33 -6.73
C VAL A 14 -16.88 -20.90 -6.34
N ASP A 15 -17.00 -21.47 -5.14
CA ASP A 15 -18.26 -21.93 -4.56
C ASP A 15 -19.04 -20.82 -3.83
N GLY A 16 -18.50 -19.60 -3.80
CA GLY A 16 -19.05 -18.44 -3.12
C GLY A 16 -18.69 -18.36 -1.62
N SER A 17 -17.90 -19.30 -1.10
CA SER A 17 -17.42 -19.22 0.29
C SER A 17 -16.33 -18.16 0.43
N VAL A 18 -16.31 -17.49 1.59
CA VAL A 18 -15.29 -16.50 1.93
C VAL A 18 -14.59 -16.92 3.21
N LEU A 19 -13.26 -17.05 3.16
CA LEU A 19 -12.43 -17.23 4.33
C LEU A 19 -11.82 -15.89 4.74
N ALA A 20 -11.95 -15.55 6.02
CA ALA A 20 -11.42 -14.32 6.60
C ALA A 20 -10.41 -14.64 7.70
N GLN A 21 -9.28 -13.94 7.71
CA GLN A 21 -8.37 -13.96 8.86
C GLN A 21 -8.69 -12.77 9.76
N LEU A 22 -9.05 -13.08 11.00
CA LEU A 22 -9.34 -12.08 12.03
C LEU A 22 -8.28 -12.12 13.12
N GLY A 23 -7.97 -10.96 13.69
CA GLY A 23 -7.09 -10.85 14.85
C GLY A 23 -7.19 -9.49 15.51
N SER A 24 -6.68 -9.38 16.73
CA SER A 24 -6.37 -8.09 17.31
C SER A 24 -5.23 -7.45 16.49
N PRO A 25 -5.17 -6.10 16.36
CA PRO A 25 -4.17 -5.41 15.56
C PRO A 25 -2.78 -5.44 16.23
N ASP A 26 -2.15 -6.62 16.20
CA ASP A 26 -0.84 -6.89 16.81
C ASP A 26 0.04 -7.68 15.83
N MET A 27 1.13 -7.04 15.39
CA MET A 27 2.08 -7.59 14.43
C MET A 27 2.79 -8.86 14.91
N ARG A 28 2.81 -9.15 16.22
CA ARG A 28 3.37 -10.42 16.73
C ARG A 28 2.66 -11.63 16.14
N THR A 29 1.35 -11.53 15.84
CA THR A 29 0.58 -12.61 15.22
C THR A 29 1.09 -12.97 13.81
N PRO A 30 1.11 -12.03 12.82
CA PRO A 30 1.63 -12.34 11.50
C PRO A 30 3.14 -12.64 11.49
N ILE A 31 3.94 -12.02 12.37
CA ILE A 31 5.38 -12.33 12.50
C ILE A 31 5.58 -13.79 12.96
N ALA A 32 4.91 -14.21 14.03
CA ALA A 32 4.99 -15.58 14.54
C ALA A 32 4.52 -16.61 13.49
N HIS A 33 3.45 -16.29 12.75
CA HIS A 33 2.97 -17.11 11.65
C HIS A 33 4.01 -17.23 10.54
N ALA A 34 4.64 -16.14 10.11
CA ALA A 34 5.64 -16.16 9.04
C ALA A 34 6.91 -16.93 9.45
N LEU A 35 7.33 -16.83 10.72
CA LEU A 35 8.53 -17.51 11.24
C LEU A 35 8.36 -19.03 11.39
N ALA A 36 7.16 -19.49 11.73
CA ALA A 36 6.88 -20.89 12.03
C ALA A 36 6.08 -21.61 10.94
N TRP A 37 5.79 -20.97 9.80
CA TRP A 37 4.95 -21.59 8.77
C TRP A 37 5.55 -22.93 8.29
N PRO A 38 4.74 -24.00 8.18
CA PRO A 38 3.28 -24.05 8.28
C PRO A 38 2.72 -24.27 9.69
N GLU A 39 3.57 -24.46 10.70
CA GLU A 39 3.15 -24.61 12.09
C GLU A 39 2.64 -23.29 12.70
N ARG A 40 2.02 -23.42 13.88
CA ARG A 40 1.61 -22.30 14.72
C ARG A 40 2.44 -22.31 16.00
N ILE A 41 2.99 -21.16 16.37
CA ILE A 41 3.67 -20.96 17.66
C ILE A 41 2.92 -19.93 18.49
N ASP A 42 3.11 -19.99 19.81
CA ASP A 42 2.58 -18.96 20.71
C ASP A 42 3.28 -17.63 20.44
N ALA A 43 2.48 -16.59 20.23
CA ALA A 43 2.94 -15.22 19.96
C ALA A 43 2.80 -14.30 21.19
N GLY A 44 2.21 -14.80 22.29
CA GLY A 44 1.96 -14.01 23.50
C GLY A 44 1.00 -12.83 23.27
N VAL A 45 0.14 -12.93 22.26
CA VAL A 45 -0.86 -11.91 21.91
C VAL A 45 -2.17 -12.14 22.65
N GLU A 46 -2.88 -11.06 22.93
CA GLU A 46 -4.23 -11.14 23.47
C GLU A 46 -5.18 -11.78 22.45
N ARG A 47 -6.07 -12.66 22.93
CA ARG A 47 -7.05 -13.30 22.06
C ARG A 47 -8.11 -12.29 21.64
N LEU A 48 -8.50 -12.34 20.37
CA LEU A 48 -9.61 -11.55 19.87
C LEU A 48 -10.90 -11.94 20.61
N ASN A 49 -11.57 -10.95 21.21
CA ASN A 49 -12.90 -11.10 21.79
C ASN A 49 -13.95 -10.50 20.87
N LEU A 50 -14.72 -11.36 20.18
CA LEU A 50 -15.76 -10.90 19.24
C LEU A 50 -16.93 -10.19 19.93
N PHE A 51 -17.18 -10.45 21.21
CA PHE A 51 -18.21 -9.75 21.98
C PHE A 51 -17.82 -8.29 22.25
N ASP A 52 -16.52 -8.03 22.42
CA ASP A 52 -16.00 -6.66 22.60
C ASP A 52 -15.97 -5.91 21.26
N VAL A 53 -15.67 -6.60 20.17
CA VAL A 53 -15.74 -6.02 18.81
C VAL A 53 -17.18 -5.66 18.45
N ALA A 54 -18.13 -6.56 18.73
CA ALA A 54 -19.59 -6.47 18.54
C ALA A 54 -20.09 -6.24 17.10
N ARG A 55 -19.34 -5.52 16.26
CA ARG A 55 -19.74 -5.08 14.91
C ARG A 55 -18.54 -5.02 13.97
N LEU A 56 -18.76 -5.48 12.74
CA LEU A 56 -17.81 -5.35 11.63
C LEU A 56 -18.49 -4.55 10.50
N ASP A 57 -17.90 -3.42 10.12
CA ASP A 57 -18.42 -2.58 9.04
C ASP A 57 -17.56 -2.71 7.78
N PHE A 58 -18.22 -2.61 6.63
CA PHE A 58 -17.59 -2.68 5.32
C PHE A 58 -18.15 -1.61 4.39
N GLU A 59 -17.25 -0.86 3.78
CA GLU A 59 -17.59 0.21 2.83
C GLU A 59 -16.74 0.11 1.57
N ARG A 60 -17.28 0.55 0.43
CA ARG A 60 -16.51 0.63 -0.83
C ARG A 60 -15.51 1.79 -0.74
N PRO A 61 -14.27 1.64 -1.25
CA PRO A 61 -13.37 2.77 -1.37
C PRO A 61 -13.89 3.77 -2.40
N ASP A 62 -13.64 5.06 -2.16
CA ASP A 62 -13.94 6.15 -3.08
C ASP A 62 -12.66 6.55 -3.82
N PHE A 63 -12.60 6.22 -5.10
CA PHE A 63 -11.42 6.46 -5.95
C PHE A 63 -11.27 7.91 -6.40
N GLU A 64 -12.34 8.71 -6.35
CA GLU A 64 -12.26 10.15 -6.65
C GLU A 64 -11.69 10.90 -5.45
N ARG A 65 -12.12 10.52 -4.24
CA ARG A 65 -11.62 11.12 -3.00
C ARG A 65 -10.24 10.61 -2.60
N PHE A 66 -9.93 9.34 -2.88
CA PHE A 66 -8.64 8.68 -2.54
C PHE A 66 -7.97 8.05 -3.78
N PRO A 67 -7.49 8.87 -4.73
CA PRO A 67 -7.00 8.39 -6.04
C PRO A 67 -5.74 7.51 -5.96
N CYS A 68 -4.96 7.57 -4.88
CA CYS A 68 -3.76 6.73 -4.75
C CYS A 68 -4.05 5.23 -4.86
N LEU A 69 -5.25 4.76 -4.48
CA LEU A 69 -5.63 3.35 -4.65
C LEU A 69 -5.80 2.98 -6.14
N ARG A 70 -6.40 3.88 -6.94
CA ARG A 70 -6.50 3.71 -8.40
C ARG A 70 -5.09 3.67 -9.02
N LEU A 71 -4.24 4.63 -8.65
CA LEU A 71 -2.86 4.70 -9.14
C LEU A 71 -2.06 3.43 -8.82
N ALA A 72 -2.27 2.84 -7.64
CA ALA A 72 -1.65 1.56 -7.27
C ALA A 72 -2.11 0.40 -8.18
N TYR A 73 -3.41 0.30 -8.48
CA TYR A 73 -3.91 -0.71 -9.43
C TYR A 73 -3.36 -0.51 -10.84
N GLU A 74 -3.30 0.73 -11.31
CA GLU A 74 -2.74 1.06 -12.63
C GLU A 74 -1.25 0.71 -12.70
N ALA A 75 -0.46 1.00 -11.65
CA ALA A 75 0.94 0.61 -11.58
C ALA A 75 1.13 -0.91 -11.54
N LEU A 76 0.28 -1.63 -10.79
CA LEU A 76 0.30 -3.11 -10.76
C LEU A 76 -0.03 -3.72 -12.13
N GLN A 77 -0.98 -3.13 -12.86
CA GLN A 77 -1.33 -3.57 -14.21
C GLN A 77 -0.23 -3.28 -15.24
N LYS A 78 0.47 -2.15 -15.10
CA LYS A 78 1.64 -1.83 -15.92
C LYS A 78 2.80 -2.79 -15.68
N GLY A 79 2.98 -3.25 -14.44
CA GLY A 79 4.04 -4.19 -14.07
C GLY A 79 5.43 -3.54 -14.04
N GLU A 80 6.45 -4.40 -14.04
CA GLU A 80 7.87 -4.01 -14.09
C GLU A 80 8.25 -2.93 -13.06
N THR A 81 8.98 -1.88 -13.45
CA THR A 81 9.39 -0.80 -12.53
C THR A 81 8.27 0.14 -12.08
N ALA A 82 7.05 0.03 -12.61
CA ALA A 82 5.97 1.00 -12.33
C ALA A 82 5.64 1.12 -10.84
N THR A 83 5.66 0.02 -10.09
CA THR A 83 5.39 0.03 -8.64
C THR A 83 6.53 0.63 -7.83
N ALA A 84 7.78 0.47 -8.27
CA ALA A 84 8.94 1.12 -7.67
C ALA A 84 8.88 2.64 -7.89
N ILE A 85 8.53 3.07 -9.11
CA ILE A 85 8.31 4.48 -9.47
C ILE A 85 7.22 5.09 -8.59
N LEU A 86 6.07 4.42 -8.45
CA LEU A 86 4.97 4.86 -7.59
C LEU A 86 5.43 5.03 -6.14
N ASN A 87 6.15 4.03 -5.59
CA ASN A 87 6.61 4.08 -4.20
C ASN A 87 7.58 5.25 -3.98
N ALA A 88 8.57 5.39 -4.86
CA ALA A 88 9.56 6.46 -4.81
C ALA A 88 8.92 7.86 -4.89
N ALA A 89 7.97 8.04 -5.80
CA ALA A 89 7.23 9.30 -5.92
C ALA A 89 6.40 9.60 -4.66
N ASN A 90 5.75 8.58 -4.09
CA ASN A 90 4.98 8.72 -2.85
C ASN A 90 5.88 9.14 -1.69
N GLU A 91 7.07 8.57 -1.54
CA GLU A 91 8.00 8.96 -0.48
C GLU A 91 8.40 10.43 -0.56
N ILE A 92 8.75 10.93 -1.77
CA ILE A 92 9.08 12.35 -1.97
C ILE A 92 7.88 13.26 -1.70
N ALA A 93 6.70 12.89 -2.19
CA ALA A 93 5.48 13.68 -2.00
C ALA A 93 5.05 13.74 -0.52
N VAL A 94 5.17 12.62 0.20
CA VAL A 94 4.88 12.55 1.64
C VAL A 94 5.91 13.34 2.44
N GLU A 95 7.20 13.24 2.11
CA GLU A 95 8.26 14.03 2.74
C GLU A 95 7.97 15.54 2.58
N ALA A 96 7.66 15.99 1.37
CA ALA A 96 7.31 17.39 1.11
C ALA A 96 6.04 17.82 1.86
N PHE A 97 5.03 16.94 1.98
CA PHE A 97 3.84 17.21 2.79
C PHE A 97 4.18 17.37 4.28
N LEU A 98 5.00 16.48 4.83
CA LEU A 98 5.44 16.54 6.22
C LEU A 98 6.28 17.79 6.51
N ASN A 99 7.08 18.23 5.53
CA ASN A 99 7.84 19.48 5.58
C ASN A 99 7.01 20.73 5.30
N ARG A 100 5.69 20.59 5.07
CA ARG A 100 4.74 21.67 4.76
C ARG A 100 5.01 22.40 3.45
N GLU A 101 5.71 21.75 2.54
CA GLU A 101 6.02 22.24 1.18
C GLU A 101 4.96 21.78 0.18
N LEU A 102 4.19 20.74 0.50
CA LEU A 102 3.13 20.19 -0.33
C LEU A 102 1.82 20.08 0.46
N LYS A 103 0.67 20.32 -0.19
CA LYS A 103 -0.65 20.04 0.41
C LYS A 103 -0.94 18.54 0.36
N PHE A 104 -1.67 18.02 1.35
CA PHE A 104 -2.09 16.60 1.37
C PHE A 104 -2.79 16.18 0.08
N THR A 105 -3.70 17.00 -0.44
CA THR A 105 -4.46 16.72 -1.69
C THR A 105 -3.61 16.77 -2.95
N ALA A 106 -2.36 17.26 -2.88
CA ALA A 106 -1.45 17.32 -4.02
C ALA A 106 -0.56 16.07 -4.13
N ILE A 107 -0.49 15.21 -3.09
CA ILE A 107 0.34 13.99 -3.08
C ILE A 107 0.04 13.11 -4.29
N SER A 108 -1.24 12.81 -4.54
CA SER A 108 -1.65 11.97 -5.67
C SER A 108 -1.28 12.57 -7.02
N GLY A 109 -1.33 13.91 -7.15
CA GLY A 109 -0.95 14.60 -8.38
C GLY A 109 0.55 14.53 -8.66
N VAL A 110 1.39 14.52 -7.62
CA VAL A 110 2.84 14.28 -7.78
C VAL A 110 3.07 12.85 -8.25
N ILE A 111 2.46 11.86 -7.58
CA ILE A 111 2.60 10.44 -7.93
C ILE A 111 2.18 10.18 -9.39
N GLU A 112 1.00 10.67 -9.78
CA GLU A 112 0.46 10.50 -11.13
C GLU A 112 1.39 11.11 -12.20
N LYS A 113 1.83 12.35 -12.01
CA LYS A 113 2.77 13.01 -12.93
C LYS A 113 4.12 12.31 -13.02
N THR A 114 4.63 11.77 -11.91
CA THR A 114 5.89 11.00 -11.93
C THR A 114 5.73 9.71 -12.73
N LEU A 115 4.61 8.99 -12.55
CA LEU A 115 4.29 7.79 -13.33
C LEU A 115 4.07 8.04 -14.82
N GLU A 116 3.72 9.26 -15.22
CA GLU A 116 3.60 9.68 -16.61
C GLU A 116 4.96 10.04 -17.24
N GLN A 117 5.91 10.54 -16.45
CA GLN A 117 7.18 11.08 -16.93
C GLN A 117 8.35 10.10 -16.86
N VAL A 118 8.32 9.15 -15.93
CA VAL A 118 9.38 8.14 -15.79
C VAL A 118 9.01 6.92 -16.63
N ALA A 119 9.94 6.49 -17.49
CA ALA A 119 9.75 5.31 -18.30
C ALA A 119 9.65 4.05 -17.41
N VAL A 120 8.69 3.19 -17.73
CA VAL A 120 8.63 1.84 -17.18
C VAL A 120 9.59 0.96 -17.97
N GLU A 121 10.42 0.20 -17.26
CA GLU A 121 11.48 -0.65 -17.80
C GLU A 121 11.34 -2.04 -17.22
N ASP A 122 11.71 -3.07 -17.99
CA ASP A 122 11.63 -4.47 -17.56
C ASP A 122 12.60 -4.75 -16.39
N VAL A 123 12.11 -5.43 -15.34
CA VAL A 123 12.89 -5.69 -14.13
C VAL A 123 13.76 -6.94 -14.30
N GLU A 124 14.95 -6.74 -14.87
CA GLU A 124 15.94 -7.82 -15.05
C GLU A 124 16.97 -7.93 -13.92
N SER A 125 17.12 -6.87 -13.11
CA SER A 125 18.06 -6.85 -11.99
C SER A 125 17.68 -5.80 -10.94
N LEU A 126 18.34 -5.88 -9.78
CA LEU A 126 18.20 -4.88 -8.73
C LEU A 126 18.62 -3.48 -9.21
N ASP A 127 19.65 -3.39 -10.05
CA ASP A 127 20.16 -2.10 -10.53
C ASP A 127 19.12 -1.35 -11.36
N VAL A 128 18.27 -2.06 -12.12
CA VAL A 128 17.15 -1.46 -12.86
C VAL A 128 16.13 -0.87 -11.90
N VAL A 129 15.78 -1.58 -10.83
CA VAL A 129 14.85 -1.08 -9.80
C VAL A 129 15.40 0.17 -9.11
N LEU A 130 16.69 0.16 -8.75
CA LEU A 130 17.36 1.29 -8.11
C LEU A 130 17.46 2.50 -9.05
N ALA A 131 17.71 2.28 -10.33
CA ALA A 131 17.72 3.33 -11.34
C ALA A 131 16.33 3.97 -11.51
N ALA A 132 15.28 3.16 -11.58
CA ALA A 132 13.90 3.63 -11.66
C ALA A 132 13.47 4.39 -10.41
N ASP A 133 13.82 3.92 -9.20
CA ASP A 133 13.62 4.65 -7.94
C ASP A 133 14.32 6.02 -7.97
N SER A 134 15.60 6.05 -8.34
CA SER A 134 16.38 7.30 -8.40
C SER A 134 15.79 8.31 -9.40
N ALA A 135 15.41 7.85 -10.60
CA ALA A 135 14.76 8.68 -11.62
C ALA A 135 13.41 9.21 -11.13
N ALA A 136 12.58 8.36 -10.51
CA ALA A 136 11.31 8.75 -9.93
C ALA A 136 11.45 9.80 -8.83
N ARG A 137 12.45 9.66 -7.95
CA ARG A 137 12.73 10.67 -6.92
C ARG A 137 13.15 12.00 -7.52
N ALA A 138 13.99 11.99 -8.55
CA ALA A 138 14.40 13.23 -9.23
C ALA A 138 13.18 13.95 -9.82
N VAL A 139 12.39 13.25 -10.62
CA VAL A 139 11.19 13.80 -11.27
C VAL A 139 10.16 14.27 -10.23
N ALA A 140 9.91 13.50 -9.17
CA ALA A 140 8.97 13.89 -8.12
C ALA A 140 9.41 15.17 -7.40
N ARG A 141 10.71 15.35 -7.14
CA ARG A 141 11.23 16.59 -6.53
C ARG A 141 11.05 17.79 -7.45
N ASP A 142 11.34 17.63 -8.74
CA ASP A 142 11.14 18.70 -9.72
C ASP A 142 9.67 19.11 -9.82
N ILE A 143 8.74 18.14 -9.79
CA ILE A 143 7.30 18.41 -9.76
C ILE A 143 6.92 19.17 -8.48
N VAL A 144 7.41 18.74 -7.31
CA VAL A 144 7.12 19.41 -6.03
C VAL A 144 7.63 20.85 -6.02
N GLN A 145 8.85 21.10 -6.53
CA GLN A 145 9.44 22.45 -6.60
C GLN A 145 8.73 23.37 -7.59
N GLY A 146 8.05 22.80 -8.59
CA GLY A 146 7.27 23.56 -9.58
C GLY A 146 5.84 23.90 -9.18
N LEU A 147 5.38 23.49 -7.99
CA LEU A 147 4.03 23.76 -7.44
C LEU A 147 4.00 25.01 -6.56
#